data_AF-A0A1C5XN90-F1
#
_entry.id   AF-A0A1C5XN90-F1
#
_cell.length_a   1.000
_cell.length_b   1.000
_cell.length_c   1.000
_cell.angle_alpha   90.00
_cell.angle_beta   90.00
_cell.angle_gamma   90.00
#
_symmetry.space_group_name_H-M   'P 1'
#
loop_
_entity.id
_entity.type
_entity.pdbx_description
1 polymer ?
#
loop_
_entity_poly.entity_id
_entity_poly.type
_entity_poly.pdbx_seq_one_letter_code
_entity_poly.pdbx_strand_id
1 'polypeptide(L)'
;MKKRKVSKLITGLLVLILLVGLFPTGKESNLGEVKAAITLKNPKIVADSSMEAGQKVTWDCIWFGTYPQSEVTTGTIYNTLKNATGWDANNDIVINGTKYCRLKGNHTRHYTDNNHYNWNNDYSTYHYFKYDPIKWRVLEVSNGHAFLLADKVIDVRAYNPNSAEVKWETSCMRSWLNGMGPAFNQESNDYTKGNFINTAFSTNESKNILTTTQAGTSDKLFLLSDSQIYTEKAKKYGFAMDYSICDEARRSKCSSYAFAKGCYRSIKNDYRENSTWWIRRGNNSEYATQVDYSGWAYDDRTYNGTNNDGVRPALYLKLSSSNVYSYAGTVCSDGTNNTISKTNSIPSNKTTAAKKPTKPVLLPVEKMTGSLKAVKSPKKSTLTITWKKLSKITGYHVQFSAKRNFSKGTIERKFKKKVTKTQVRPLKSKKKYYVRMRPYTKSGSKMYYGKWSKVKSVKIK
;
A
#
# COMPACT_ATOMS: atom_id res chain seq x y z
N MET A 1 27.08 62.05 1.88
CA MET A 1 26.56 61.10 0.86
C MET A 1 27.43 59.84 0.82
N LYS A 2 26.78 58.65 0.82
CA LYS A 2 27.22 57.29 0.38
C LYS A 2 28.54 56.70 0.97
N LYS A 3 28.43 55.65 1.81
CA LYS A 3 28.75 54.21 1.56
C LYS A 3 30.24 53.96 1.19
N ARG A 4 31.00 53.04 1.81
CA ARG A 4 30.73 51.59 1.89
C ARG A 4 31.74 50.89 2.84
N LYS A 5 31.36 49.69 3.26
CA LYS A 5 31.88 48.85 4.36
C LYS A 5 32.56 47.58 3.78
N VAL A 6 33.42 46.93 4.61
CA VAL A 6 33.59 45.44 4.79
C VAL A 6 34.48 44.73 3.73
N SER A 7 35.37 43.76 4.02
CA SER A 7 35.67 42.97 5.23
C SER A 7 37.04 42.27 5.17
N LYS A 8 37.55 41.96 6.38
CA LYS A 8 38.73 41.17 6.76
C LYS A 8 38.61 39.68 6.36
N LEU A 9 39.74 39.08 6.02
CA LEU A 9 39.99 37.63 6.02
C LEU A 9 40.13 37.11 7.46
N ILE A 10 39.56 35.93 7.74
CA ILE A 10 39.99 35.08 8.86
C ILE A 10 40.04 33.63 8.38
N THR A 11 41.25 33.06 8.50
CA THR A 11 41.66 31.69 8.24
C THR A 11 41.17 30.77 9.36
N GLY A 12 40.63 29.59 9.03
CA GLY A 12 40.20 28.57 9.99
C GLY A 12 40.88 27.23 9.71
N LEU A 13 41.75 26.82 10.64
CA LEU A 13 42.61 25.63 10.65
C LEU A 13 41.80 24.36 10.97
N LEU A 14 42.01 23.28 10.20
CA LEU A 14 41.47 21.93 10.42
C LEU A 14 42.41 21.16 11.37
N VAL A 15 41.89 20.65 12.49
CA VAL A 15 42.63 19.76 13.41
C VAL A 15 42.06 18.34 13.30
N LEU A 16 42.91 17.43 12.82
CA LEU A 16 42.67 15.98 12.75
C LEU A 16 43.35 15.34 13.98
N ILE A 17 42.58 14.79 14.92
CA ILE A 17 43.13 14.02 16.05
C ILE A 17 43.00 12.53 15.73
N LEU A 18 44.14 11.93 15.36
CA LEU A 18 44.41 10.50 15.41
C LEU A 18 44.83 10.15 16.84
N LEU A 19 44.03 9.32 17.53
CA LEU A 19 44.43 8.66 18.76
C LEU A 19 44.30 7.16 18.55
N VAL A 20 45.43 6.53 18.22
CA VAL A 20 45.68 5.09 18.39
C VAL A 20 46.43 4.93 19.70
N GLY A 21 45.89 4.14 20.63
CA GLY A 21 46.55 3.83 21.89
C GLY A 21 45.78 2.83 22.78
N LEU A 22 46.20 1.57 22.68
CA LEU A 22 46.40 0.60 23.79
C LEU A 22 45.18 -0.04 24.52
N PHE A 23 44.80 -1.25 24.02
CA PHE A 23 44.39 -2.53 24.68
C PHE A 23 43.28 -2.57 25.77
N PRO A 24 42.50 -3.68 25.93
CA PRO A 24 42.84 -5.09 25.65
C PRO A 24 41.85 -5.87 24.75
N THR A 25 42.38 -6.95 24.19
CA THR A 25 41.66 -8.01 23.46
C THR A 25 40.54 -8.63 24.30
N GLY A 26 39.34 -8.09 24.16
CA GLY A 26 38.10 -8.71 24.62
C GLY A 26 37.44 -9.43 23.44
N LYS A 27 37.05 -10.69 23.67
CA LYS A 27 36.31 -11.57 22.75
C LYS A 27 35.42 -10.79 21.78
N GLU A 28 35.61 -11.04 20.48
CA GLU A 28 34.68 -10.64 19.42
C GLU A 28 33.28 -11.15 19.77
N SER A 29 32.48 -10.29 20.41
CA SER A 29 31.04 -10.38 20.29
C SER A 29 30.74 -10.11 18.82
N ASN A 30 30.18 -11.09 18.12
CA ASN A 30 29.49 -10.91 16.84
C ASN A 30 28.42 -9.82 17.00
N LEU A 31 28.85 -8.55 16.91
CA LEU A 31 27.99 -7.42 16.66
C LEU A 31 27.60 -7.54 15.20
N GLY A 32 26.49 -8.25 14.98
CA GLY A 32 25.91 -8.38 13.65
C GLY A 32 25.86 -6.99 13.02
N GLU A 33 26.37 -6.90 11.79
CA GLU A 33 26.33 -5.69 10.97
C GLU A 33 25.00 -4.97 11.17
N VAL A 34 25.06 -3.79 11.79
CA VAL A 34 23.92 -2.88 11.81
C VAL A 34 23.80 -2.36 10.38
N LYS A 35 23.03 -3.05 9.54
CA LYS A 35 22.62 -2.50 8.24
C LYS A 35 22.01 -1.14 8.50
N ALA A 36 22.69 -0.08 8.06
CA ALA A 36 22.15 1.27 8.09
C ALA A 36 20.75 1.23 7.45
N ALA A 37 19.78 1.91 8.07
CA ALA A 37 18.44 1.97 7.53
C ALA A 37 18.52 2.58 6.12
N ILE A 38 18.24 1.78 5.09
CA ILE A 38 18.27 2.25 3.70
C ILE A 38 17.23 3.37 3.59
N THR A 39 17.69 4.57 3.27
CA THR A 39 16.83 5.74 3.07
C THR A 39 16.40 5.75 1.61
N LEU A 40 15.09 5.54 1.37
CA LEU A 40 14.52 5.59 0.02
C LEU A 40 14.70 6.98 -0.60
N LYS A 41 15.06 7.00 -1.88
CA LYS A 41 15.31 8.22 -2.65
C LYS A 41 14.23 8.46 -3.70
N ASN A 42 14.06 9.74 -4.03
CA ASN A 42 13.32 10.17 -5.21
C ASN A 42 14.02 9.68 -6.50
N PRO A 43 13.30 9.62 -7.64
CA PRO A 43 13.89 9.24 -8.92
C PRO A 43 15.13 10.08 -9.25
N LYS A 44 16.21 9.43 -9.67
CA LYS A 44 17.39 10.10 -10.21
C LYS A 44 17.20 10.23 -11.72
N ILE A 45 17.16 11.45 -12.22
CA ILE A 45 16.97 11.78 -13.64
C ILE A 45 18.28 12.35 -14.17
N VAL A 46 18.80 11.78 -15.24
CA VAL A 46 20.04 12.21 -15.90
C VAL A 46 19.73 12.36 -17.39
N ALA A 47 20.18 13.46 -18.00
CA ALA A 47 20.06 13.64 -19.44
C ALA A 47 20.80 12.52 -20.17
N ASP A 48 20.15 11.92 -21.16
CA ASP A 48 20.69 10.83 -21.97
C ASP A 48 20.09 10.92 -23.36
N SER A 49 20.84 11.52 -24.29
CA SER A 49 20.40 11.74 -25.67
C SER A 49 20.31 10.45 -26.50
N SER A 50 20.77 9.31 -25.96
CA SER A 50 20.60 8.00 -26.61
C SER A 50 19.22 7.40 -26.39
N MET A 51 18.46 7.93 -25.43
CA MET A 51 17.10 7.49 -25.11
C MET A 51 16.06 8.34 -25.84
N GLU A 52 14.94 7.73 -26.23
CA GLU A 52 13.79 8.39 -26.86
C GLU A 52 13.23 9.52 -25.98
N ALA A 53 13.22 9.31 -24.67
CA ALA A 53 12.82 10.33 -23.70
C ALA A 53 13.85 11.45 -23.49
N GLY A 54 15.06 11.33 -24.05
CA GLY A 54 16.19 12.23 -23.79
C GLY A 54 16.72 12.16 -22.35
N GLN A 55 16.27 11.17 -21.57
CA GLN A 55 16.63 11.02 -20.16
C GLN A 55 16.69 9.55 -19.72
N LYS A 56 17.68 9.25 -18.88
CA LYS A 56 17.76 8.03 -18.09
C LYS A 56 17.24 8.29 -16.69
N VAL A 57 16.33 7.44 -16.23
CA VAL A 57 15.76 7.52 -14.89
C VAL A 57 16.04 6.26 -14.11
N THR A 58 16.47 6.44 -12.86
CA THR A 58 16.64 5.34 -11.90
C THR A 58 15.70 5.54 -10.72
N TRP A 59 14.87 4.54 -10.43
CA TRP A 59 14.01 4.48 -9.26
C TRP A 59 14.57 3.54 -8.21
N ASP A 60 14.56 3.98 -6.96
CA ASP A 60 14.58 3.05 -5.83
C ASP A 60 13.32 2.16 -5.87
N CYS A 61 13.46 0.92 -5.42
CA CYS A 61 12.39 -0.05 -5.41
C CYS A 61 12.19 -0.66 -4.03
N ILE A 62 10.97 -1.11 -3.75
CA ILE A 62 10.64 -1.88 -2.55
C ILE A 62 9.83 -3.14 -2.89
N TRP A 63 9.92 -4.14 -2.02
CA TRP A 63 9.02 -5.28 -1.97
C TRP A 63 7.90 -4.99 -0.98
N PHE A 64 6.64 -5.07 -1.43
CA PHE A 64 5.47 -4.84 -0.58
C PHE A 64 4.25 -5.60 -1.12
N GLY A 65 3.58 -6.41 -0.30
CA GLY A 65 2.54 -7.32 -0.76
C GLY A 65 3.06 -8.45 -1.66
N THR A 66 2.15 -9.32 -2.09
CA THR A 66 2.41 -10.49 -2.94
C THR A 66 1.26 -10.72 -3.91
N TYR A 67 1.51 -11.14 -5.14
CA TYR A 67 0.48 -11.49 -6.12
C TYR A 67 0.95 -12.64 -7.00
N PRO A 68 0.06 -13.41 -7.66
CA PRO A 68 0.47 -14.38 -8.67
C PRO A 68 1.34 -13.72 -9.74
N GLN A 69 2.53 -14.28 -9.97
CA GLN A 69 3.47 -13.72 -10.93
C GLN A 69 4.22 -14.78 -11.71
N SER A 70 5.09 -15.56 -11.06
CA SER A 70 5.91 -16.57 -11.74
C SER A 70 5.11 -17.83 -12.01
N GLU A 71 5.26 -18.38 -13.20
CA GLU A 71 4.67 -19.68 -13.56
C GLU A 71 5.54 -20.82 -13.03
N VAL A 72 4.89 -21.87 -12.54
CA VAL A 72 5.50 -23.14 -12.17
C VAL A 72 5.22 -24.13 -13.29
N THR A 73 6.25 -24.46 -14.07
CA THR A 73 6.12 -25.32 -15.26
C THR A 73 6.66 -26.74 -15.06
N THR A 74 7.56 -26.94 -14.10
CA THR A 74 8.27 -28.23 -13.90
C THR A 74 8.69 -28.47 -12.44
N GLY A 75 9.24 -29.66 -12.17
CA GLY A 75 9.86 -30.02 -10.89
C GLY A 75 8.90 -30.59 -9.84
N THR A 76 9.44 -30.92 -8.66
CA THR A 76 8.68 -31.57 -7.57
C THR A 76 7.46 -30.75 -7.14
N ILE A 77 7.61 -29.43 -7.09
CA ILE A 77 6.50 -28.53 -6.74
C ILE A 77 5.37 -28.55 -7.78
N TYR A 78 5.69 -28.65 -9.08
CA TYR A 78 4.68 -28.78 -10.13
C TYR A 78 3.83 -30.05 -9.93
N ASN A 79 4.48 -31.19 -9.72
CA ASN A 79 3.76 -32.46 -9.48
C ASN A 79 2.93 -32.41 -8.20
N THR A 80 3.42 -31.73 -7.17
CA THR A 80 2.68 -31.53 -5.91
C THR A 80 1.41 -30.71 -6.17
N LEU A 81 1.52 -29.60 -6.91
CA LEU A 81 0.38 -28.73 -7.26
C LEU A 81 -0.64 -29.43 -8.15
N LYS A 82 -0.15 -30.20 -9.13
CA LYS A 82 -0.98 -30.98 -10.07
C LYS A 82 -1.86 -32.00 -9.35
N ASN A 83 -1.34 -32.63 -8.30
CA ASN A 83 -2.05 -33.64 -7.52
C ASN A 83 -2.71 -33.08 -6.25
N ALA A 84 -2.57 -31.78 -5.98
CA ALA A 84 -3.08 -31.18 -4.76
C ALA A 84 -4.61 -31.11 -4.75
N THR A 85 -5.20 -31.54 -3.64
CA THR A 85 -6.60 -31.31 -3.31
C THR A 85 -6.71 -30.14 -2.31
N GLY A 86 -7.90 -29.53 -2.18
CA GLY A 86 -8.12 -28.44 -1.22
C GLY A 86 -7.85 -27.02 -1.72
N TRP A 87 -7.90 -26.81 -3.04
CA TRP A 87 -7.96 -25.47 -3.64
C TRP A 87 -9.19 -24.70 -3.16
N ASP A 88 -9.02 -23.43 -2.81
CA ASP A 88 -10.14 -22.60 -2.36
C ASP A 88 -11.00 -22.07 -3.52
N ALA A 89 -12.04 -21.30 -3.19
CA ALA A 89 -12.96 -20.73 -4.18
C ALA A 89 -12.29 -19.72 -5.15
N ASN A 90 -11.12 -19.18 -4.80
CA ASN A 90 -10.33 -18.31 -5.68
C ASN A 90 -9.30 -19.10 -6.51
N ASN A 91 -9.32 -20.44 -6.42
CA ASN A 91 -8.30 -21.31 -6.98
C ASN A 91 -6.90 -21.07 -6.39
N ASP A 92 -6.85 -20.75 -5.10
CA ASP A 92 -5.61 -20.61 -4.34
C ASP A 92 -5.34 -21.82 -3.44
N ILE A 93 -4.06 -22.08 -3.18
CA ILE A 93 -3.59 -23.08 -2.22
C ILE A 93 -2.30 -22.61 -1.53
N VAL A 94 -2.03 -23.11 -0.32
CA VAL A 94 -0.76 -22.91 0.37
C VAL A 94 -0.06 -24.25 0.54
N ILE A 95 1.15 -24.36 0.00
CA ILE A 95 2.01 -25.54 0.12
C ILE A 95 3.32 -25.10 0.75
N ASN A 96 3.71 -25.74 1.87
CA ASN A 96 4.94 -25.43 2.61
C ASN A 96 5.11 -23.93 2.91
N GLY A 97 4.01 -23.26 3.27
CA GLY A 97 4.01 -21.82 3.59
C GLY A 97 4.10 -20.88 2.38
N THR A 98 4.19 -21.40 1.15
CA THR A 98 4.14 -20.60 -0.08
C THR A 98 2.75 -20.69 -0.70
N LYS A 99 2.20 -19.54 -1.09
CA LYS A 99 0.89 -19.47 -1.74
C LYS A 99 1.04 -19.61 -3.25
N TYR A 100 0.13 -20.36 -3.87
CA TYR A 100 0.03 -20.58 -5.30
C TYR A 100 -1.42 -20.39 -5.75
N CYS A 101 -1.63 -20.01 -7.00
CA CYS A 101 -2.92 -20.09 -7.66
C CYS A 101 -2.85 -20.99 -8.89
N ARG A 102 -4.01 -21.40 -9.40
CA ARG A 102 -4.13 -22.09 -10.69
C ARG A 102 -5.07 -21.37 -11.63
N LEU A 103 -4.79 -21.46 -12.94
CA LEU A 103 -5.54 -20.80 -14.01
C LEU A 103 -5.70 -21.76 -15.20
N LYS A 104 -6.80 -21.68 -15.92
CA LYS A 104 -7.06 -22.44 -17.17
C LYS A 104 -7.41 -21.48 -18.29
N GLY A 105 -7.08 -21.84 -19.52
CA GLY A 105 -7.31 -21.00 -20.69
C GLY A 105 -8.77 -20.62 -20.89
N ASN A 106 -9.71 -21.51 -20.56
CA ASN A 106 -11.15 -21.25 -20.66
C ASN A 106 -11.69 -20.20 -19.67
N HIS A 107 -10.91 -19.83 -18.65
CA HIS A 107 -11.22 -18.75 -17.70
C HIS A 107 -10.44 -17.47 -18.01
N THR A 108 -9.80 -17.40 -19.17
CA THR A 108 -8.96 -16.27 -19.60
C THR A 108 -9.39 -15.75 -20.94
N ARG A 109 -9.01 -14.52 -21.24
CA ARG A 109 -9.00 -14.05 -22.62
C ARG A 109 -7.77 -14.63 -23.29
N HIS A 110 -7.98 -15.46 -24.30
CA HIS A 110 -6.92 -16.10 -25.06
C HIS A 110 -7.03 -15.68 -26.53
N TYR A 111 -5.90 -15.77 -27.21
CA TYR A 111 -5.75 -15.38 -28.60
C TYR A 111 -4.85 -16.39 -29.29
N THR A 112 -5.11 -16.61 -30.57
CA THR A 112 -4.27 -17.48 -31.40
C THR A 112 -3.25 -16.61 -32.15
N ASP A 113 -2.29 -16.06 -31.42
CA ASP A 113 -1.20 -15.25 -31.96
C ASP A 113 0.11 -15.42 -31.16
N ASN A 114 1.17 -14.76 -31.61
CA ASN A 114 2.49 -14.81 -30.97
C ASN A 114 2.69 -13.76 -29.86
N ASN A 115 1.72 -12.86 -29.67
CA ASN A 115 1.76 -11.78 -28.69
C ASN A 115 1.13 -12.15 -27.36
N HIS A 116 0.40 -13.27 -27.29
CA HIS A 116 -0.31 -13.73 -26.12
C HIS A 116 0.19 -15.10 -25.63
N TYR A 117 -0.30 -15.49 -24.45
CA TYR A 117 0.10 -16.73 -23.82
C TYR A 117 -0.32 -17.94 -24.65
N ASN A 118 0.64 -18.80 -24.98
CA ASN A 118 0.40 -20.02 -25.73
C ASN A 118 -0.13 -21.12 -24.81
N TRP A 119 -1.43 -21.38 -24.88
CA TRP A 119 -2.12 -22.48 -24.18
C TRP A 119 -1.92 -23.86 -24.86
N ASN A 120 -1.17 -23.95 -25.96
CA ASN A 120 -0.93 -25.16 -26.76
C ASN A 120 -2.23 -25.87 -27.17
N ASN A 121 -3.29 -25.11 -27.47
CA ASN A 121 -4.65 -25.60 -27.73
C ASN A 121 -5.29 -26.42 -26.58
N ASP A 122 -4.74 -26.38 -25.36
CA ASP A 122 -5.34 -26.95 -24.17
C ASP A 122 -5.80 -25.85 -23.20
N TYR A 123 -7.09 -25.54 -23.30
CA TYR A 123 -7.74 -24.52 -22.46
C TYR A 123 -8.34 -25.10 -21.17
N SER A 124 -8.18 -26.41 -20.96
CA SER A 124 -8.83 -27.18 -19.90
C SER A 124 -7.87 -27.63 -18.80
N THR A 125 -6.56 -27.61 -19.06
CA THR A 125 -5.53 -27.94 -18.07
C THR A 125 -5.17 -26.74 -17.20
N TYR A 126 -4.99 -26.99 -15.91
CA TYR A 126 -4.52 -25.96 -14.97
C TYR A 126 -3.03 -25.70 -15.15
N HIS A 127 -2.69 -24.43 -15.33
CA HIS A 127 -1.37 -23.87 -15.13
C HIS A 127 -1.26 -23.27 -13.73
N TYR A 128 -0.07 -23.29 -13.14
CA TYR A 128 0.15 -22.93 -11.75
C TYR A 128 1.06 -21.73 -11.62
N PHE A 129 0.72 -20.80 -10.72
CA PHE A 129 1.47 -19.57 -10.53
C PHE A 129 1.76 -19.36 -9.06
N LYS A 130 2.99 -18.94 -8.77
CA LYS A 130 3.44 -18.62 -7.42
C LYS A 130 3.07 -17.18 -7.07
N TYR A 131 2.62 -16.98 -5.84
CA TYR A 131 2.52 -15.63 -5.27
C TYR A 131 3.92 -15.13 -4.92
N ASP A 132 4.47 -14.26 -5.78
CA ASP A 132 5.74 -13.60 -5.52
C ASP A 132 5.53 -12.20 -4.95
N PRO A 133 6.51 -11.67 -4.19
CA PRO A 133 6.50 -10.29 -3.74
C PRO A 133 6.31 -9.31 -4.91
N ILE A 134 5.47 -8.29 -4.72
CA ILE A 134 5.29 -7.25 -5.73
C ILE A 134 6.42 -6.24 -5.57
N LYS A 135 7.14 -5.95 -6.67
CA LYS A 135 8.14 -4.88 -6.72
C LYS A 135 7.44 -3.56 -7.05
N TRP A 136 7.79 -2.52 -6.32
CA TRP A 136 7.23 -1.17 -6.51
C TRP A 136 8.36 -0.18 -6.75
N ARG A 137 8.24 0.62 -7.82
CA ARG A 137 9.09 1.80 -8.07
C ARG A 137 8.67 2.94 -7.17
N VAL A 138 9.64 3.60 -6.55
CA VAL A 138 9.44 4.79 -5.72
C VAL A 138 9.41 6.02 -6.62
N LEU A 139 8.22 6.53 -6.92
CA LEU A 139 8.04 7.72 -7.75
C LEU A 139 8.30 9.01 -6.96
N GLU A 140 8.00 9.02 -5.67
CA GLU A 140 8.24 10.18 -4.80
C GLU A 140 8.36 9.71 -3.34
N VAL A 141 9.28 10.29 -2.59
CA VAL A 141 9.38 10.24 -1.14
C VAL A 141 9.17 11.66 -0.63
N SER A 142 8.03 11.87 0.04
CA SER A 142 7.71 13.16 0.65
C SER A 142 6.81 12.97 1.86
N ASN A 143 6.93 13.86 2.83
CA ASN A 143 6.07 13.90 4.03
C ASN A 143 5.96 12.57 4.79
N GLY A 144 7.05 11.78 4.82
CA GLY A 144 7.11 10.48 5.50
C GLY A 144 6.35 9.36 4.79
N HIS A 145 5.98 9.55 3.52
CA HIS A 145 5.28 8.59 2.67
C HIS A 145 6.07 8.35 1.38
N ALA A 146 5.85 7.21 0.73
CA ALA A 146 6.32 6.94 -0.62
C ALA A 146 5.14 6.80 -1.58
N PHE A 147 5.20 7.49 -2.71
CA PHE A 147 4.33 7.28 -3.85
C PHE A 147 4.92 6.18 -4.73
N LEU A 148 4.15 5.13 -4.97
CA LEU A 148 4.63 3.89 -5.56
C LEU A 148 3.84 3.53 -6.82
N LEU A 149 4.54 2.94 -7.79
CA LEU A 149 3.97 2.29 -8.98
C LEU A 149 4.48 0.85 -9.05
N ALA A 150 3.61 -0.12 -9.33
CA ALA A 150 4.05 -1.49 -9.56
C ALA A 150 5.08 -1.54 -10.69
N ASP A 151 6.20 -2.23 -10.50
CA ASP A 151 7.29 -2.26 -11.49
C ASP A 151 6.84 -2.86 -12.83
N LYS A 152 5.96 -3.87 -12.75
CA LYS A 152 5.41 -4.62 -13.88
C LYS A 152 3.88 -4.52 -13.91
N VAL A 153 3.29 -4.86 -15.06
CA VAL A 153 1.87 -5.21 -15.12
C VAL A 153 1.64 -6.49 -14.33
N ILE A 154 0.73 -6.44 -13.34
CA ILE A 154 0.55 -7.52 -12.36
C ILE A 154 -0.70 -8.37 -12.66
N ASP A 155 -1.69 -7.81 -13.34
CA ASP A 155 -2.93 -8.48 -13.71
C ASP A 155 -3.48 -7.88 -15.02
N VAL A 156 -4.56 -8.44 -15.56
CA VAL A 156 -5.26 -7.99 -16.76
C VAL A 156 -6.74 -7.90 -16.46
N ARG A 157 -7.36 -6.78 -16.85
CA ARG A 157 -8.80 -6.61 -16.73
C ARG A 157 -9.32 -5.47 -17.58
N ALA A 158 -10.56 -5.63 -18.05
CA ALA A 158 -11.38 -4.53 -18.52
C ALA A 158 -11.43 -3.41 -17.50
N TYR A 159 -11.28 -2.18 -17.99
CA TYR A 159 -11.50 -0.99 -17.17
C TYR A 159 -12.95 -0.96 -16.68
N ASN A 160 -13.88 -1.31 -17.58
CA ASN A 160 -15.28 -1.57 -17.28
C ASN A 160 -15.82 -2.64 -18.25
N PRO A 161 -16.57 -3.66 -17.78
CA PRO A 161 -16.90 -4.83 -18.60
C PRO A 161 -17.90 -4.57 -19.72
N ASN A 162 -18.71 -3.52 -19.63
CA ASN A 162 -19.69 -3.15 -20.67
C ASN A 162 -19.22 -1.90 -21.42
N SER A 163 -19.51 -1.85 -22.74
CA SER A 163 -19.18 -0.76 -23.65
C SER A 163 -20.03 0.47 -23.35
N ALA A 164 -19.65 1.20 -22.31
CA ALA A 164 -20.27 2.43 -21.90
C ALA A 164 -19.22 3.43 -21.42
N GLU A 165 -19.52 4.70 -21.63
CA GLU A 165 -18.81 5.83 -21.04
C GLU A 165 -18.78 5.69 -19.52
N VAL A 166 -17.57 5.71 -18.92
CA VAL A 166 -17.38 5.42 -17.51
C VAL A 166 -16.27 6.26 -16.87
N LYS A 167 -16.64 7.00 -15.82
CA LYS A 167 -15.69 7.78 -15.02
C LYS A 167 -14.91 6.86 -14.09
N TRP A 168 -13.72 7.28 -13.68
CA TRP A 168 -12.95 6.56 -12.65
C TRP A 168 -13.80 6.27 -11.40
N GLU A 169 -14.56 7.28 -10.94
CA GLU A 169 -15.46 7.23 -9.79
C GLU A 169 -16.42 6.04 -9.79
N THR A 170 -16.98 5.70 -10.95
CA THR A 170 -18.00 4.67 -11.16
C THR A 170 -17.47 3.45 -11.92
N SER A 171 -16.16 3.36 -12.13
CA SER A 171 -15.55 2.24 -12.87
C SER A 171 -15.48 0.95 -12.05
N CYS A 172 -15.67 -0.19 -12.75
CA CYS A 172 -15.38 -1.51 -12.18
C CYS A 172 -13.90 -1.66 -11.79
N MET A 173 -12.97 -1.07 -12.54
CA MET A 173 -11.54 -1.07 -12.21
C MET A 173 -11.26 -0.49 -10.82
N ARG A 174 -11.80 0.69 -10.52
CA ARG A 174 -11.67 1.32 -9.19
C ARG A 174 -12.24 0.44 -8.08
N SER A 175 -13.44 -0.10 -8.31
CA SER A 175 -14.12 -0.96 -7.34
C SER A 175 -13.35 -2.26 -7.08
N TRP A 176 -12.81 -2.88 -8.12
CA TRP A 176 -11.98 -4.08 -7.99
C TRP A 176 -10.62 -3.79 -7.35
N LEU A 177 -9.98 -2.66 -7.63
CA LEU A 177 -8.72 -2.32 -6.97
C LEU A 177 -8.93 -2.16 -5.45
N ASN A 178 -10.03 -1.54 -5.04
CA ASN A 178 -10.26 -1.14 -3.64
C ASN A 178 -11.22 -2.06 -2.86
N GLY A 179 -11.79 -3.09 -3.49
CA GLY A 179 -12.70 -4.03 -2.84
C GLY A 179 -14.06 -3.44 -2.48
N MET A 180 -14.65 -2.70 -3.41
CA MET A 180 -15.89 -1.94 -3.21
C MET A 180 -17.13 -2.75 -3.60
N GLY A 181 -18.26 -2.45 -2.98
CA GLY A 181 -19.54 -3.10 -3.28
C GLY A 181 -20.22 -2.56 -4.56
N PRO A 182 -21.38 -3.12 -4.91
CA PRO A 182 -22.08 -2.81 -6.15
C PRO A 182 -22.50 -1.34 -6.30
N ALA A 183 -22.82 -0.66 -5.20
CA ALA A 183 -23.22 0.74 -5.22
C ALA A 183 -22.13 1.75 -5.67
N PHE A 184 -20.91 1.28 -5.92
CA PHE A 184 -19.75 2.12 -6.29
C PHE A 184 -19.34 2.00 -7.74
N ASN A 185 -20.03 1.19 -8.54
CA ASN A 185 -19.77 1.10 -9.97
C ASN A 185 -21.06 1.06 -10.78
N GLN A 186 -20.99 1.57 -12.00
CA GLN A 186 -22.12 1.68 -12.93
C GLN A 186 -22.78 0.33 -13.22
N GLU A 187 -21.99 -0.74 -13.23
CA GLU A 187 -22.45 -2.10 -13.52
C GLU A 187 -23.08 -2.82 -12.33
N SER A 188 -23.11 -2.19 -11.15
CA SER A 188 -23.63 -2.81 -9.92
C SER A 188 -22.97 -4.15 -9.58
N ASN A 189 -21.70 -4.33 -9.94
CA ASN A 189 -20.91 -5.53 -9.65
C ASN A 189 -20.33 -5.49 -8.23
N ASP A 190 -20.42 -6.60 -7.48
CA ASP A 190 -19.86 -6.71 -6.13
C ASP A 190 -18.38 -7.16 -6.15
N TYR A 191 -17.48 -6.26 -5.77
CA TYR A 191 -16.05 -6.53 -5.64
C TYR A 191 -15.58 -6.62 -4.18
N THR A 192 -16.48 -6.81 -3.20
CA THR A 192 -16.08 -7.01 -1.80
C THR A 192 -15.25 -8.29 -1.58
N LYS A 193 -15.31 -9.23 -2.53
CA LYS A 193 -14.48 -10.44 -2.64
C LYS A 193 -13.75 -10.47 -3.99
N GLY A 194 -12.66 -11.24 -4.10
CA GLY A 194 -11.90 -11.36 -5.35
C GLY A 194 -11.26 -10.06 -5.86
N ASN A 195 -11.01 -9.10 -4.96
CA ASN A 195 -10.43 -7.80 -5.28
C ASN A 195 -8.91 -7.74 -5.11
N PHE A 196 -8.27 -6.78 -5.76
CA PHE A 196 -6.83 -6.65 -5.74
C PHE A 196 -6.28 -6.36 -4.33
N ILE A 197 -6.85 -5.40 -3.59
CA ILE A 197 -6.30 -5.01 -2.28
C ILE A 197 -6.28 -6.15 -1.25
N ASN A 198 -7.32 -7.00 -1.23
CA ASN A 198 -7.41 -8.11 -0.28
C ASN A 198 -6.57 -9.32 -0.73
N THR A 199 -6.35 -9.48 -2.04
CA THR A 199 -5.50 -10.54 -2.59
C THR A 199 -4.01 -10.18 -2.45
N ALA A 200 -3.66 -8.93 -2.73
CA ALA A 200 -2.28 -8.47 -2.80
C ALA A 200 -1.64 -8.18 -1.44
N PHE A 201 -2.45 -7.81 -0.44
CA PHE A 201 -1.95 -7.32 0.85
C PHE A 201 -2.64 -7.99 2.03
N SER A 202 -1.85 -8.40 3.01
CA SER A 202 -2.38 -8.78 4.32
C SER A 202 -3.12 -7.62 4.98
N THR A 203 -3.98 -7.92 5.96
CA THR A 203 -4.63 -6.89 6.79
C THR A 203 -3.63 -6.00 7.54
N ASN A 204 -2.38 -6.45 7.74
CA ASN A 204 -1.34 -5.63 8.36
C ASN A 204 -0.73 -4.66 7.33
N GLU A 205 -0.39 -5.14 6.14
CA GLU A 205 0.15 -4.33 5.05
C GLU A 205 -0.86 -3.27 4.59
N SER A 206 -2.11 -3.65 4.34
CA SER A 206 -3.14 -2.74 3.82
C SER A 206 -3.51 -1.58 4.75
N LYS A 207 -3.15 -1.64 6.04
CA LYS A 207 -3.28 -0.52 6.99
C LYS A 207 -2.24 0.58 6.80
N ASN A 208 -1.14 0.26 6.12
CA ASN A 208 -0.05 1.20 5.84
C ASN A 208 -0.20 1.88 4.48
N ILE A 209 -1.13 1.40 3.65
CA ILE A 209 -1.56 2.07 2.43
C ILE A 209 -2.48 3.23 2.82
N LEU A 210 -2.12 4.44 2.39
CA LEU A 210 -2.88 5.65 2.66
C LEU A 210 -4.07 5.75 1.72
N THR A 211 -5.17 6.30 2.25
CA THR A 211 -6.27 6.75 1.41
C THR A 211 -5.97 8.16 0.94
N THR A 212 -5.96 8.38 -0.37
CA THR A 212 -5.78 9.70 -0.97
C THR A 212 -7.04 10.15 -1.67
N THR A 213 -7.37 11.43 -1.51
CA THR A 213 -8.47 12.05 -2.23
C THR A 213 -7.94 12.68 -3.51
N GLN A 214 -8.33 12.16 -4.66
CA GLN A 214 -7.95 12.66 -5.99
C GLN A 214 -9.17 12.67 -6.89
N ALA A 215 -9.44 13.79 -7.58
CA ALA A 215 -10.58 13.95 -8.49
C ALA A 215 -11.89 13.40 -7.90
N GLY A 216 -12.33 13.92 -6.75
CA GLY A 216 -13.61 13.54 -6.11
C GLY A 216 -13.62 12.19 -5.38
N THR A 217 -12.74 11.25 -5.73
CA THR A 217 -12.66 9.91 -5.11
C THR A 217 -11.70 9.86 -3.93
N SER A 218 -11.89 8.89 -3.03
CA SER A 218 -10.97 8.61 -1.92
C SER A 218 -10.56 7.15 -1.93
N ASP A 219 -9.37 6.88 -2.46
CA ASP A 219 -8.92 5.54 -2.82
C ASP A 219 -7.58 5.20 -2.17
N LYS A 220 -7.33 3.91 -1.93
CA LYS A 220 -6.03 3.40 -1.48
C LYS A 220 -5.14 2.96 -2.63
N LEU A 221 -5.76 2.29 -3.60
CA LEU A 221 -5.13 1.82 -4.82
C LEU A 221 -5.80 2.53 -6.00
N PHE A 222 -5.00 2.93 -6.96
CA PHE A 222 -5.48 3.64 -8.15
C PHE A 222 -4.55 3.36 -9.33
N LEU A 223 -4.97 3.77 -10.52
CA LEU A 223 -4.09 3.89 -11.68
C LEU A 223 -3.53 5.31 -11.72
N LEU A 224 -2.30 5.47 -12.23
CA LEU A 224 -1.73 6.81 -12.43
C LEU A 224 -2.65 7.63 -13.35
N SER A 225 -2.79 8.93 -13.08
CA SER A 225 -3.52 9.81 -13.99
C SER A 225 -2.66 10.26 -15.16
N ASP A 226 -3.26 10.67 -16.27
CA ASP A 226 -2.63 11.46 -17.34
C ASP A 226 -1.63 12.52 -16.84
N SER A 227 -2.00 13.35 -15.87
CA SER A 227 -1.12 14.38 -15.29
C SER A 227 0.13 13.81 -14.61
N GLN A 228 0.08 12.56 -14.15
CA GLN A 228 1.19 11.87 -13.52
C GLN A 228 2.05 11.11 -14.54
N ILE A 229 1.61 11.02 -15.81
CA ILE A 229 2.29 10.27 -16.88
C ILE A 229 2.89 11.19 -17.94
N TYR A 230 2.16 12.20 -18.42
CA TYR A 230 2.58 13.04 -19.54
C TYR A 230 2.18 14.52 -19.38
N THR A 231 2.64 15.17 -18.30
CA THR A 231 2.56 16.62 -18.14
C THR A 231 3.78 17.14 -17.37
N GLU A 232 3.85 18.43 -17.05
CA GLU A 232 4.91 18.98 -16.20
C GLU A 232 5.02 18.25 -14.85
N LYS A 233 3.90 17.78 -14.28
CA LYS A 233 3.90 17.01 -13.02
C LYS A 233 4.57 15.64 -13.17
N ALA A 234 4.59 15.06 -14.37
CA ALA A 234 5.16 13.75 -14.63
C ALA A 234 6.70 13.74 -14.56
N LYS A 235 7.34 14.88 -14.86
CA LYS A 235 8.80 15.03 -14.86
C LYS A 235 9.42 14.64 -13.53
N LYS A 236 8.84 15.05 -12.40
CA LYS A 236 9.37 14.69 -11.07
C LYS A 236 9.26 13.19 -10.73
N TYR A 237 8.42 12.45 -11.46
CA TYR A 237 8.29 10.99 -11.33
C TYR A 237 9.21 10.25 -12.31
N GLY A 238 9.89 10.98 -13.20
CA GLY A 238 10.81 10.44 -14.19
C GLY A 238 10.18 10.09 -15.53
N PHE A 239 9.00 10.62 -15.84
CA PHE A 239 8.40 10.47 -17.17
C PHE A 239 8.60 11.73 -18.00
N ALA A 240 8.76 11.55 -19.31
CA ALA A 240 8.77 12.64 -20.28
C ALA A 240 7.38 13.30 -20.35
N MET A 241 7.36 14.62 -20.56
CA MET A 241 6.13 15.41 -20.47
C MET A 241 5.18 15.20 -21.66
N ASP A 242 5.68 14.84 -22.84
CA ASP A 242 4.87 14.70 -24.04
C ASP A 242 4.37 13.26 -24.15
N TYR A 243 3.06 13.09 -24.30
CA TYR A 243 2.42 11.79 -24.41
C TYR A 243 2.97 10.97 -25.58
N SER A 244 3.34 11.63 -26.68
CA SER A 244 3.78 11.03 -27.96
C SER A 244 5.20 10.46 -27.95
N ILE A 245 5.99 10.80 -26.94
CA ILE A 245 7.33 10.22 -26.78
C ILE A 245 7.19 8.74 -26.42
N CYS A 246 7.93 7.88 -27.12
CA CYS A 246 8.10 6.46 -26.79
C CYS A 246 8.95 6.29 -25.52
N ASP A 247 8.48 6.82 -24.41
CA ASP A 247 9.24 7.00 -23.19
C ASP A 247 9.56 5.66 -22.50
N GLU A 248 10.85 5.32 -22.43
CA GLU A 248 11.34 4.12 -21.79
C GLU A 248 10.93 4.01 -20.31
N ALA A 249 10.74 5.14 -19.63
CA ALA A 249 10.28 5.15 -18.25
C ALA A 249 8.85 4.61 -18.09
N ARG A 250 8.01 4.81 -19.11
CA ARG A 250 6.60 4.37 -19.11
C ARG A 250 6.45 2.91 -19.54
N ARG A 251 7.40 2.37 -20.31
CA ARG A 251 7.40 0.97 -20.74
C ARG A 251 7.34 0.02 -19.53
N SER A 252 6.65 -1.10 -19.70
CA SER A 252 6.44 -2.09 -18.64
C SER A 252 6.26 -3.47 -19.23
N LYS A 253 6.93 -4.47 -18.64
CA LYS A 253 6.65 -5.89 -18.91
C LYS A 253 5.51 -6.37 -18.02
N CYS A 254 4.86 -7.48 -18.38
CA CYS A 254 3.87 -8.14 -17.52
C CYS A 254 4.40 -9.39 -16.82
N SER A 255 3.82 -9.73 -15.67
CA SER A 255 4.08 -11.00 -14.99
C SER A 255 3.64 -12.20 -15.86
N SER A 256 4.17 -13.41 -15.61
CA SER A 256 3.71 -14.60 -16.34
C SER A 256 2.23 -14.90 -16.08
N TYR A 257 1.74 -14.60 -14.87
CA TYR A 257 0.32 -14.68 -14.55
C TYR A 257 -0.54 -13.71 -15.37
N ALA A 258 -0.14 -12.43 -15.44
CA ALA A 258 -0.85 -11.44 -16.26
C ALA A 258 -0.83 -11.85 -17.75
N PHE A 259 0.31 -12.36 -18.23
CA PHE A 259 0.44 -12.89 -19.58
C PHE A 259 -0.56 -14.03 -19.83
N ALA A 260 -0.60 -15.03 -18.95
CA ALA A 260 -1.56 -16.13 -19.02
C ALA A 260 -3.02 -15.67 -18.96
N LYS A 261 -3.33 -14.58 -18.25
CA LYS A 261 -4.67 -13.98 -18.22
C LYS A 261 -5.08 -13.23 -19.50
N GLY A 262 -4.17 -13.09 -20.46
CA GLY A 262 -4.42 -12.46 -21.76
C GLY A 262 -3.72 -11.11 -21.93
N CYS A 263 -2.66 -10.82 -21.19
CA CYS A 263 -1.90 -9.58 -21.40
C CYS A 263 -1.15 -9.64 -22.72
N TYR A 264 -1.24 -8.59 -23.52
CA TYR A 264 -0.41 -8.43 -24.70
C TYR A 264 1.09 -8.33 -24.32
N ARG A 265 1.96 -9.03 -25.05
CA ARG A 265 3.41 -8.84 -25.05
C ARG A 265 3.90 -8.55 -26.46
N SER A 266 4.60 -7.43 -26.63
CA SER A 266 5.21 -7.11 -27.92
C SER A 266 6.33 -8.10 -28.24
N ILE A 267 6.35 -8.55 -29.50
CA ILE A 267 7.43 -9.36 -30.08
C ILE A 267 8.40 -8.52 -30.90
N LYS A 268 8.14 -7.21 -31.05
CA LYS A 268 9.03 -6.28 -31.75
C LYS A 268 10.32 -6.14 -30.96
N ASN A 269 11.47 -6.16 -31.64
CA ASN A 269 12.79 -6.16 -30.99
C ASN A 269 12.96 -5.01 -29.99
N ASP A 270 12.63 -3.78 -30.39
CA ASP A 270 12.83 -2.57 -29.56
C ASP A 270 11.91 -2.51 -28.33
N TYR A 271 10.84 -3.31 -28.34
CA TYR A 271 9.80 -3.31 -27.31
C TYR A 271 9.54 -4.70 -26.74
N ARG A 272 10.50 -5.62 -26.89
CA ARG A 272 10.27 -7.04 -26.64
C ARG A 272 9.79 -7.27 -25.20
N GLU A 273 8.69 -8.01 -25.08
CA GLU A 273 7.99 -8.34 -23.82
C GLU A 273 7.27 -7.18 -23.13
N ASN A 274 7.29 -5.96 -23.69
CA ASN A 274 6.52 -4.86 -23.15
C ASN A 274 5.03 -5.07 -23.41
N SER A 275 4.22 -4.55 -22.49
CA SER A 275 2.78 -4.68 -22.46
C SER A 275 2.12 -3.32 -22.41
N THR A 276 0.89 -3.26 -22.91
CA THR A 276 -0.01 -2.12 -22.75
C THR A 276 -0.63 -2.13 -21.35
N TRP A 277 -0.82 -0.97 -20.74
CA TRP A 277 -1.38 -0.85 -19.40
C TRP A 277 -2.23 0.41 -19.19
N TRP A 278 -3.25 0.24 -18.35
CA TRP A 278 -4.24 1.28 -18.07
C TRP A 278 -3.68 2.42 -17.23
N ILE A 279 -4.10 3.63 -17.59
CA ILE A 279 -4.03 4.84 -16.77
C ILE A 279 -5.45 5.39 -16.61
N ARG A 280 -5.66 6.29 -15.64
CA ARG A 280 -6.96 6.99 -15.49
C ARG A 280 -6.88 8.39 -16.05
N ARG A 281 -7.98 8.95 -16.53
CA ARG A 281 -8.08 10.38 -16.84
C ARG A 281 -8.17 11.21 -15.55
N GLY A 282 -7.50 12.37 -15.54
CA GLY A 282 -7.51 13.29 -14.41
C GLY A 282 -8.71 14.25 -14.39
N ASN A 283 -9.25 14.54 -15.58
CA ASN A 283 -10.49 15.31 -15.77
C ASN A 283 -11.64 14.31 -15.95
N ASN A 284 -12.88 14.69 -15.63
CA ASN A 284 -14.11 13.85 -15.64
C ASN A 284 -14.49 13.18 -16.98
N SER A 285 -13.54 12.95 -17.88
CA SER A 285 -13.63 12.16 -19.09
C SER A 285 -14.06 10.73 -18.80
N GLU A 286 -14.85 10.21 -19.72
CA GLU A 286 -15.49 8.91 -19.67
C GLU A 286 -14.72 7.83 -20.45
N TYR A 287 -13.55 8.19 -21.02
CA TYR A 287 -12.68 7.28 -21.74
C TYR A 287 -11.59 6.69 -20.84
N ALA A 288 -11.37 5.38 -20.97
CA ALA A 288 -10.16 4.75 -20.47
C ALA A 288 -8.95 5.22 -21.31
N THR A 289 -7.79 5.34 -20.70
CA THR A 289 -6.56 5.79 -21.38
C THR A 289 -5.45 4.83 -21.03
N GLN A 290 -4.47 4.66 -21.91
CA GLN A 290 -3.43 3.65 -21.72
C GLN A 290 -2.06 4.16 -22.12
N VAL A 291 -1.06 3.45 -21.64
CA VAL A 291 0.32 3.50 -22.14
C VAL A 291 0.55 2.20 -22.90
N ASP A 292 0.93 2.28 -24.16
CA ASP A 292 1.21 1.09 -24.96
C ASP A 292 2.60 0.50 -24.68
N TYR A 293 2.89 -0.60 -25.38
CA TYR A 293 4.16 -1.32 -25.28
C TYR A 293 5.39 -0.46 -25.68
N SER A 294 5.22 0.63 -26.41
CA SER A 294 6.30 1.55 -26.80
C SER A 294 6.58 2.65 -25.78
N GLY A 295 5.62 2.89 -24.86
CA GLY A 295 5.66 4.01 -23.93
C GLY A 295 4.87 5.23 -24.41
N TRP A 296 4.26 5.17 -25.58
CA TRP A 296 3.29 6.18 -26.03
C TRP A 296 2.06 6.11 -25.13
N ALA A 297 1.67 7.23 -24.54
CA ALA A 297 0.39 7.36 -23.85
C ALA A 297 -0.66 7.92 -24.81
N TYR A 298 -1.80 7.25 -24.99
CA TYR A 298 -2.87 7.77 -25.82
C TYR A 298 -4.25 7.47 -25.24
N ASP A 299 -5.20 8.34 -25.59
CA ASP A 299 -6.62 8.06 -25.40
C ASP A 299 -7.00 6.96 -26.38
N ASP A 300 -7.53 5.84 -25.89
CA ASP A 300 -7.88 4.70 -26.73
C ASP A 300 -8.83 5.13 -27.88
N ARG A 301 -9.56 6.26 -27.73
CA ARG A 301 -10.51 6.88 -28.69
C ARG A 301 -11.58 5.92 -29.22
N THR A 302 -11.49 4.64 -28.91
CA THR A 302 -12.52 3.63 -28.98
C THR A 302 -13.31 3.69 -27.69
N TYR A 303 -14.64 3.70 -27.81
CA TYR A 303 -15.65 3.69 -26.74
C TYR A 303 -15.60 2.46 -25.80
N ASN A 304 -14.48 1.75 -25.76
CA ASN A 304 -14.40 0.39 -25.25
C ASN A 304 -13.37 0.27 -24.13
N GLY A 305 -13.73 0.80 -22.96
CA GLY A 305 -13.16 0.37 -21.67
C GLY A 305 -13.34 -1.14 -21.38
N THR A 306 -13.91 -1.90 -22.34
CA THR A 306 -14.09 -3.35 -22.36
C THR A 306 -12.84 -4.12 -22.77
N ASN A 307 -11.83 -3.45 -23.35
CA ASN A 307 -10.55 -4.10 -23.67
C ASN A 307 -9.86 -4.58 -22.39
N ASN A 308 -9.17 -5.72 -22.47
CA ASN A 308 -8.45 -6.29 -21.34
C ASN A 308 -6.97 -5.87 -21.41
N ASP A 309 -6.65 -4.65 -20.99
CA ASP A 309 -5.25 -4.22 -20.87
C ASP A 309 -4.66 -4.51 -19.49
N GLY A 310 -3.34 -4.34 -19.41
CA GLY A 310 -2.58 -4.56 -18.21
C GLY A 310 -2.97 -3.62 -17.06
N VAL A 311 -3.09 -4.16 -15.87
CA VAL A 311 -3.25 -3.40 -14.63
C VAL A 311 -1.88 -3.17 -14.00
N ARG A 312 -1.48 -1.90 -13.91
CA ARG A 312 -0.29 -1.43 -13.21
C ARG A 312 -0.68 -0.49 -12.08
N PRO A 313 -0.98 -1.01 -10.88
CA PRO A 313 -1.51 -0.20 -9.79
C PRO A 313 -0.46 0.72 -9.18
N ALA A 314 -0.94 1.81 -8.59
CA ALA A 314 -0.19 2.78 -7.82
C ALA A 314 -0.81 2.97 -6.43
N LEU A 315 0.00 3.37 -5.45
CA LEU A 315 -0.43 3.62 -4.08
C LEU A 315 0.49 4.57 -3.33
N TYR A 316 0.00 5.10 -2.21
CA TYR A 316 0.85 5.81 -1.24
C TYR A 316 1.09 4.94 -0.01
N LEU A 317 2.35 4.65 0.29
CA LEU A 317 2.78 3.85 1.43
C LEU A 317 3.31 4.74 2.55
N LYS A 318 2.88 4.47 3.78
CA LYS A 318 3.41 5.12 4.97
C LYS A 318 4.79 4.55 5.36
N LEU A 319 5.84 5.38 5.34
CA LEU A 319 7.21 4.92 5.60
C LEU A 319 7.54 4.70 7.08
N SER A 320 6.75 5.26 8.00
CA SER A 320 6.90 5.02 9.46
C SER A 320 6.72 3.55 9.86
N SER A 321 6.34 2.68 8.93
CA SER A 321 6.03 1.28 9.12
C SER A 321 7.09 0.41 8.43
N SER A 322 8.36 0.59 8.80
CA SER A 322 9.52 -0.07 8.18
C SER A 322 9.44 -1.61 8.10
N ASN A 323 8.57 -2.25 8.89
CA ASN A 323 8.49 -3.71 8.97
C ASN A 323 7.52 -4.35 7.96
N VAL A 324 6.84 -3.57 7.12
CA VAL A 324 5.90 -4.14 6.12
C VAL A 324 6.43 -4.16 4.70
N TYR A 325 7.52 -3.45 4.44
CA TYR A 325 8.21 -3.44 3.16
C TYR A 325 9.70 -3.67 3.36
N SER A 326 10.40 -4.07 2.31
CA SER A 326 11.86 -4.19 2.31
C SER A 326 12.42 -3.55 1.05
N TYR A 327 13.62 -2.99 1.12
CA TYR A 327 14.29 -2.45 -0.07
C TYR A 327 14.49 -3.56 -1.12
N ALA A 328 14.22 -3.24 -2.37
CA ALA A 328 14.30 -4.17 -3.50
C ALA A 328 15.40 -3.79 -4.51
N GLY A 329 16.25 -2.81 -4.16
CA GLY A 329 17.28 -2.29 -5.05
C GLY A 329 16.73 -1.23 -5.99
N THR A 330 17.24 -1.18 -7.23
CA THR A 330 16.87 -0.16 -8.21
C THR A 330 16.43 -0.74 -9.55
N VAL A 331 15.63 0.04 -10.29
CA VAL A 331 15.26 -0.21 -11.70
C VAL A 331 15.53 1.08 -12.48
N CYS A 332 16.07 0.93 -13.69
CA CYS A 332 16.34 2.04 -14.62
C CYS A 332 15.43 1.97 -15.85
N SER A 333 15.20 3.13 -16.49
CA SER A 333 14.40 3.22 -17.72
C SER A 333 15.03 2.46 -18.89
N ASP A 334 16.36 2.37 -18.95
CA ASP A 334 17.10 1.59 -19.96
C ASP A 334 17.03 0.06 -19.77
N GLY A 335 16.24 -0.41 -18.79
CA GLY A 335 16.08 -1.84 -18.49
C GLY A 335 17.12 -2.41 -17.53
N THR A 336 18.20 -1.67 -17.22
CA THR A 336 19.15 -2.11 -16.19
C THR A 336 18.47 -2.14 -14.82
N ASN A 337 18.75 -3.16 -14.03
CA ASN A 337 18.22 -3.26 -12.67
C ASN A 337 19.25 -3.88 -11.73
N ASN A 338 19.27 -3.41 -10.50
CA ASN A 338 20.05 -4.00 -9.41
C ASN A 338 19.05 -4.55 -8.39
N THR A 339 18.40 -5.66 -8.73
CA THR A 339 17.34 -6.23 -7.90
C THR A 339 17.93 -6.98 -6.70
N ILE A 340 17.56 -6.58 -5.50
CA ILE A 340 17.88 -7.34 -4.28
C ILE A 340 16.77 -8.35 -4.05
N SER A 341 17.07 -9.63 -4.17
CA SER A 341 16.14 -10.72 -3.88
C SER A 341 15.63 -10.62 -2.45
N LYS A 342 14.31 -10.77 -2.26
CA LYS A 342 13.74 -10.91 -0.92
C LYS A 342 14.15 -12.29 -0.38
N THR A 343 15.24 -12.36 0.38
CA THR A 343 15.60 -13.59 1.10
C THR A 343 14.50 -13.89 2.13
N ASN A 344 13.96 -15.10 2.12
CA ASN A 344 12.98 -15.58 3.11
C ASN A 344 13.61 -15.83 4.50
N SER A 345 14.60 -15.04 4.92
CA SER A 345 15.15 -15.10 6.26
C SER A 345 14.41 -14.13 7.17
N ILE A 346 13.24 -14.56 7.65
CA ILE A 346 12.75 -14.09 8.95
C ILE A 346 13.75 -14.64 9.98
N PRO A 347 14.35 -13.82 10.85
CA PRO A 347 15.13 -14.34 11.98
C PRO A 347 14.18 -15.17 12.86
N SER A 348 14.32 -16.49 12.78
CA SER A 348 13.68 -17.43 13.69
C SER A 348 14.39 -17.32 15.03
N ASN A 349 13.86 -16.51 15.94
CA ASN A 349 14.20 -16.65 17.34
C ASN A 349 13.43 -17.86 17.88
N LYS A 350 14.14 -18.98 18.04
CA LYS A 350 13.68 -20.15 18.79
C LYS A 350 13.27 -19.70 20.19
N THR A 351 12.03 -19.99 20.58
CA THR A 351 11.68 -20.25 21.97
C THR A 351 10.69 -21.41 22.01
N THR A 352 10.96 -22.28 22.96
CA THR A 352 10.49 -23.64 23.24
C THR A 352 8.97 -23.88 23.17
N ALA A 353 8.62 -25.11 22.77
CA ALA A 353 7.26 -25.59 22.59
C ALA A 353 6.43 -25.59 23.89
N ALA A 354 5.24 -24.98 23.85
CA ALA A 354 4.07 -25.39 24.64
C ALA A 354 2.75 -24.84 24.06
N LYS A 355 1.89 -25.79 23.64
CA LYS A 355 0.43 -25.75 23.39
C LYS A 355 -0.14 -24.92 22.22
N LYS A 356 -0.58 -25.69 21.20
CA LYS A 356 -1.58 -25.45 20.13
C LYS A 356 -2.31 -24.08 20.17
N PRO A 357 -2.10 -23.18 19.19
CA PRO A 357 -2.89 -21.96 19.05
C PRO A 357 -4.12 -22.18 18.15
N THR A 358 -5.28 -21.95 18.74
CA THR A 358 -6.59 -21.76 18.10
C THR A 358 -6.59 -20.50 17.22
N LYS A 359 -7.28 -20.58 16.06
CA LYS A 359 -7.66 -19.48 15.11
C LYS A 359 -7.65 -18.06 15.73
N PRO A 360 -7.04 -17.03 15.11
CA PRO A 360 -7.26 -15.65 15.53
C PRO A 360 -8.64 -15.14 15.05
N VAL A 361 -9.64 -15.33 15.89
CA VAL A 361 -10.90 -14.58 15.87
C VAL A 361 -10.61 -13.13 16.26
N LEU A 362 -11.07 -12.16 15.46
CA LEU A 362 -11.21 -10.77 15.89
C LEU A 362 -12.13 -10.76 17.12
N LEU A 363 -11.58 -10.60 18.32
CA LEU A 363 -12.41 -10.46 19.51
C LEU A 363 -13.32 -9.22 19.35
N PRO A 364 -14.63 -9.36 19.56
CA PRO A 364 -15.56 -8.24 19.47
C PRO A 364 -15.26 -7.26 20.61
N VAL A 365 -14.99 -6.00 20.27
CA VAL A 365 -14.75 -4.92 21.25
C VAL A 365 -15.86 -4.83 22.30
N GLU A 366 -17.05 -5.34 21.99
CA GLU A 366 -18.24 -5.46 22.84
C GLU A 366 -17.99 -6.20 24.17
N LYS A 367 -17.00 -7.10 24.22
CA LYS A 367 -16.61 -7.80 25.47
C LYS A 367 -15.59 -7.02 26.31
N MET A 368 -14.93 -6.00 25.74
CA MET A 368 -13.89 -5.22 26.43
C MET A 368 -14.51 -4.11 27.30
N THR A 369 -13.94 -3.87 28.48
CA THR A 369 -14.43 -2.83 29.41
C THR A 369 -13.37 -1.74 29.62
N GLY A 370 -13.78 -0.47 29.61
CA GLY A 370 -12.89 0.65 29.93
C GLY A 370 -12.47 0.67 31.41
N SER A 371 -11.34 1.28 31.76
CA SER A 371 -10.88 1.36 33.14
C SER A 371 -10.33 2.74 33.50
N LEU A 372 -11.06 3.47 34.34
CA LEU A 372 -10.64 4.77 34.86
C LEU A 372 -9.57 4.60 35.94
N LYS A 373 -8.39 5.18 35.73
CA LYS A 373 -7.30 5.22 36.71
C LYS A 373 -7.62 6.26 37.78
N ALA A 374 -7.88 7.51 37.38
CA ALA A 374 -8.17 8.60 38.30
C ALA A 374 -9.12 9.65 37.68
N VAL A 375 -9.95 10.26 38.53
CA VAL A 375 -10.79 11.41 38.20
C VAL A 375 -10.56 12.44 39.30
N LYS A 376 -9.96 13.59 38.96
CA LYS A 376 -9.49 14.60 39.94
C LYS A 376 -9.92 16.01 39.53
N SER A 377 -10.10 16.90 40.50
CA SER A 377 -10.24 18.34 40.25
C SER A 377 -8.98 19.05 40.76
N PRO A 378 -7.96 19.27 39.91
CA PRO A 378 -6.69 19.84 40.36
C PRO A 378 -6.84 21.31 40.80
N LYS A 379 -7.68 22.08 40.09
CA LYS A 379 -7.91 23.52 40.27
C LYS A 379 -9.37 23.91 39.97
N LYS A 380 -9.76 25.14 40.31
CA LYS A 380 -11.12 25.68 40.14
C LYS A 380 -11.67 25.37 38.74
N SER A 381 -12.93 24.94 38.68
CA SER A 381 -13.65 24.66 37.42
C SER A 381 -12.99 23.63 36.48
N THR A 382 -12.07 22.80 36.97
CA THR A 382 -11.29 21.87 36.13
C THR A 382 -11.49 20.42 36.56
N LEU A 383 -11.74 19.54 35.59
CA LEU A 383 -11.82 18.09 35.73
C LEU A 383 -10.71 17.41 34.93
N THR A 384 -9.88 16.59 35.58
CA THR A 384 -8.87 15.74 34.94
C THR A 384 -9.28 14.28 35.02
N ILE A 385 -9.31 13.60 33.88
CA ILE A 385 -9.70 12.20 33.76
C ILE A 385 -8.48 11.44 33.22
N THR A 386 -8.08 10.36 33.89
CA THR A 386 -6.96 9.49 33.51
C THR A 386 -7.44 8.04 33.50
N TRP A 387 -7.04 7.25 32.50
CA TRP A 387 -7.48 5.85 32.33
C TRP A 387 -6.32 4.90 32.02
N LYS A 388 -6.54 3.61 32.28
CA LYS A 388 -5.60 2.55 31.90
C LYS A 388 -5.61 2.37 30.38
N LYS A 389 -4.44 2.11 29.81
CA LYS A 389 -4.29 1.86 28.38
C LYS A 389 -4.76 0.44 28.05
N LEU A 390 -5.56 0.30 26.99
CA LEU A 390 -5.98 -0.96 26.41
C LEU A 390 -5.33 -1.17 25.04
N SER A 391 -4.98 -2.42 24.73
CA SER A 391 -4.53 -2.86 23.41
C SER A 391 -5.72 -3.23 22.52
N LYS A 392 -5.50 -3.37 21.20
CA LYS A 392 -6.50 -3.88 20.24
C LYS A 392 -7.82 -3.06 20.13
N ILE A 393 -7.76 -1.74 20.38
CA ILE A 393 -8.89 -0.80 20.24
C ILE A 393 -8.50 0.38 19.32
N THR A 394 -9.46 1.11 18.75
CA THR A 394 -9.22 2.35 17.98
C THR A 394 -9.10 3.57 18.90
N GLY A 395 -9.90 3.62 19.96
CA GLY A 395 -9.89 4.73 20.90
C GLY A 395 -10.83 4.54 22.07
N TYR A 396 -11.04 5.62 22.81
CA TYR A 396 -11.92 5.66 23.96
C TYR A 396 -13.05 6.64 23.76
N HIS A 397 -14.23 6.25 24.21
CA HIS A 397 -15.39 7.10 24.35
C HIS A 397 -15.57 7.44 25.83
N VAL A 398 -15.45 8.71 26.19
CA VAL A 398 -15.51 9.21 27.57
C VAL A 398 -16.75 10.08 27.71
N GLN A 399 -17.57 9.78 28.71
CA GLN A 399 -18.75 10.55 29.08
C GLN A 399 -18.59 11.12 30.49
N PHE A 400 -19.08 12.35 30.69
CA PHE A 400 -19.19 12.94 32.01
C PHE A 400 -20.48 13.78 32.15
N SER A 401 -21.09 13.74 33.32
CA SER A 401 -22.37 14.39 33.60
C SER A 401 -22.51 14.78 35.07
N ALA A 402 -23.38 15.74 35.37
CA ALA A 402 -23.81 16.03 36.73
C ALA A 402 -24.74 14.95 37.30
N LYS A 403 -25.39 14.13 36.46
CA LYS A 403 -26.24 13.02 36.87
C LYS A 403 -25.51 11.68 36.75
N ARG A 404 -25.61 10.82 37.77
CA ARG A 404 -24.89 9.53 37.83
C ARG A 404 -25.30 8.55 36.73
N ASN A 405 -26.55 8.60 36.28
CA ASN A 405 -27.09 7.75 35.22
C ASN A 405 -26.86 8.30 33.80
N PHE A 406 -26.23 9.48 33.67
CA PHE A 406 -25.94 10.12 32.38
C PHE A 406 -27.19 10.43 31.54
N SER A 407 -28.37 10.58 32.14
CA SER A 407 -29.64 10.76 31.40
C SER A 407 -29.88 12.17 30.85
N LYS A 408 -29.25 13.21 31.40
CA LYS A 408 -29.40 14.59 30.95
C LYS A 408 -28.11 15.38 31.16
N GLY A 409 -27.78 16.27 30.22
CA GLY A 409 -26.60 17.14 30.29
C GLY A 409 -25.27 16.37 30.27
N THR A 410 -25.23 15.22 29.59
CA THR A 410 -24.03 14.40 29.43
C THR A 410 -23.18 14.93 28.29
N ILE A 411 -21.90 15.18 28.58
CA ILE A 411 -20.93 15.60 27.58
C ILE A 411 -20.07 14.40 27.22
N GLU A 412 -19.86 14.22 25.91
CA GLU A 412 -19.16 13.08 25.35
C GLU A 412 -17.91 13.53 24.59
N ARG A 413 -16.80 12.80 24.74
CA ARG A 413 -15.55 13.05 24.00
C ARG A 413 -14.94 11.74 23.53
N LYS A 414 -14.40 11.74 22.32
CA LYS A 414 -13.70 10.60 21.74
C LYS A 414 -12.20 10.88 21.67
N PHE A 415 -11.40 9.94 22.15
CA PHE A 415 -9.94 10.04 22.17
C PHE A 415 -9.32 8.88 21.40
N LYS A 416 -8.19 9.13 20.74
CA LYS A 416 -7.42 8.07 20.06
C LYS A 416 -6.74 7.17 21.11
N LYS A 417 -6.44 5.92 20.75
CA LYS A 417 -5.83 4.88 21.62
C LYS A 417 -4.62 5.36 22.46
N LYS A 418 -3.77 6.25 21.93
CA LYS A 418 -2.56 6.73 22.61
C LYS A 418 -2.86 7.69 23.77
N VAL A 419 -4.01 8.38 23.73
CA VAL A 419 -4.40 9.33 24.77
C VAL A 419 -4.93 8.56 25.98
N THR A 420 -4.32 8.82 27.14
CA THR A 420 -4.67 8.18 28.43
C THR A 420 -5.10 9.18 29.50
N LYS A 421 -5.12 10.48 29.17
CA LYS A 421 -5.47 11.59 30.07
C LYS A 421 -6.15 12.71 29.28
N THR A 422 -7.13 13.37 29.89
CA THR A 422 -7.75 14.59 29.35
C THR A 422 -8.12 15.56 30.47
N GLN A 423 -8.25 16.84 30.12
CA GLN A 423 -8.74 17.90 31.00
C GLN A 423 -9.99 18.55 30.38
N VAL A 424 -10.97 18.81 31.24
CA VAL A 424 -12.24 19.47 30.89
C VAL A 424 -12.39 20.72 31.74
N ARG A 425 -12.63 21.85 31.08
CA ARG A 425 -12.84 23.18 31.65
C ARG A 425 -13.64 24.06 30.68
N PRO A 426 -14.44 25.03 31.16
CA PRO A 426 -14.83 25.23 32.56
C PRO A 426 -15.97 24.28 32.97
N LEU A 427 -16.02 23.90 34.25
CA LEU A 427 -17.16 23.22 34.88
C LEU A 427 -17.63 23.99 36.10
N LYS A 428 -18.91 23.85 36.49
CA LYS A 428 -19.46 24.55 37.67
C LYS A 428 -18.74 24.09 38.95
N SER A 429 -18.09 25.02 39.65
CA SER A 429 -17.43 24.77 40.94
C SER A 429 -18.41 24.27 41.99
N LYS A 430 -17.87 23.55 42.99
CA LYS A 430 -18.61 22.91 44.09
C LYS A 430 -19.64 21.85 43.67
N LYS A 431 -19.79 21.57 42.37
CA LYS A 431 -20.72 20.56 41.83
C LYS A 431 -20.03 19.20 41.64
N LYS A 432 -20.76 18.11 41.92
CA LYS A 432 -20.30 16.73 41.69
C LYS A 432 -20.56 16.32 40.24
N TYR A 433 -19.56 15.71 39.62
CA TYR A 433 -19.64 15.13 38.28
C TYR A 433 -19.27 13.65 38.31
N TYR A 434 -19.94 12.88 37.46
CA TYR A 434 -19.75 11.45 37.27
C TYR A 434 -19.10 11.21 35.90
N VAL A 435 -18.18 10.26 35.83
CA VAL A 435 -17.40 9.94 34.64
C VAL A 435 -17.45 8.44 34.38
N ARG A 436 -17.68 8.06 33.13
CA ARG A 436 -17.52 6.69 32.64
C ARG A 436 -16.82 6.70 31.30
N MET A 437 -16.19 5.58 30.95
CA MET A 437 -15.56 5.44 29.65
C MET A 437 -15.62 4.02 29.10
N ARG A 438 -15.60 3.88 27.78
CA ARG A 438 -15.55 2.58 27.10
C ARG A 438 -14.57 2.61 25.94
N PRO A 439 -13.92 1.48 25.60
CA PRO A 439 -13.16 1.39 24.37
C PRO A 439 -14.12 1.38 23.17
N TYR A 440 -13.61 1.76 22.00
CA TYR A 440 -14.28 1.54 20.74
C TYR A 440 -13.29 1.08 19.67
N THR A 441 -13.80 0.34 18.68
CA THR A 441 -13.11 0.05 17.42
C THR A 441 -13.90 0.66 16.27
N LYS A 442 -13.20 1.21 15.29
CA LYS A 442 -13.79 1.73 14.04
C LYS A 442 -13.47 0.73 12.92
N SER A 443 -14.49 0.25 12.23
CA SER A 443 -14.35 -0.53 10.99
C SER A 443 -15.19 0.17 9.92
N GLY A 444 -14.54 0.70 8.88
CA GLY A 444 -15.20 1.60 7.92
C GLY A 444 -15.79 2.85 8.59
N SER A 445 -17.03 3.18 8.28
CA SER A 445 -17.81 4.25 8.92
C SER A 445 -18.42 3.83 10.27
N LYS A 446 -18.54 2.53 10.54
CA LYS A 446 -19.23 1.98 11.71
C LYS A 446 -18.31 1.93 12.95
N MET A 447 -18.89 2.30 14.09
CA MET A 447 -18.24 2.28 15.40
C MET A 447 -18.82 1.16 16.25
N TYR A 448 -17.94 0.30 16.77
CA TYR A 448 -18.27 -0.76 17.71
C TYR A 448 -17.76 -0.35 19.08
N TYR A 449 -18.57 -0.52 20.11
CA TYR A 449 -18.27 -0.04 21.45
C TYR A 449 -18.19 -1.20 22.44
N GLY A 450 -17.22 -1.13 23.36
CA GLY A 450 -17.16 -2.03 24.49
C GLY A 450 -18.06 -1.64 25.66
N LYS A 451 -17.97 -2.39 26.75
CA LYS A 451 -18.69 -2.12 28.00
C LYS A 451 -18.16 -0.85 28.68
N TRP A 452 -19.08 -0.14 29.32
CA TRP A 452 -18.76 1.02 30.15
C TRP A 452 -17.93 0.61 31.38
N SER A 453 -16.95 1.42 31.73
CA SER A 453 -16.23 1.32 33.00
C SER A 453 -17.16 1.50 34.18
N LYS A 454 -16.72 1.03 35.37
CA LYS A 454 -17.30 1.51 36.64
C LYS A 454 -17.28 3.04 36.66
N VAL A 455 -18.38 3.64 37.09
CA VAL A 455 -18.53 5.10 37.18
C VAL A 455 -17.65 5.61 38.33
N LYS A 456 -16.84 6.63 38.08
CA LYS A 456 -16.14 7.39 39.13
C LYS A 456 -16.75 8.79 39.24
N SER A 457 -16.64 9.42 40.40
CA SER A 457 -17.14 10.78 40.62
C SER A 457 -16.10 11.68 41.26
N VAL A 458 -16.25 12.99 41.08
CA VAL A 458 -15.43 14.00 41.75
C VAL A 458 -16.25 15.28 41.96
N LYS A 459 -16.02 15.98 43.09
CA LYS A 459 -16.53 17.34 43.33
C LYS A 459 -15.54 18.34 42.74
N ILE A 460 -16.02 19.25 41.88
CA ILE A 460 -15.17 20.27 41.25
C ILE A 460 -14.81 21.33 42.29
N LYS A 461 -13.52 21.69 42.37
CA LYS A 461 -13.02 22.75 43.25
C LYS A 461 -13.65 24.11 42.92
#